data_AF-A0A955PW22-F1
#
_entry.id   AF-A0A955PW22-F1
#
_cell.length_a   1.000
_cell.length_b   1.000
_cell.length_c   1.000
_cell.angle_alpha   90.00
_cell.angle_beta   90.00
_cell.angle_gamma   90.00
#
_symmetry.space_group_name_H-M   'P 1'
#
loop_
_entity.id
_entity.type
_entity.pdbx_description
1 polymer ?
#
loop_
_entity_poly.entity_id
_entity_poly.type
_entity_poly.pdbx_seq_one_letter_code
_entity_poly.pdbx_strand_id
1 'polypeptide(L)' 'DSWVVIFNNTFSMKFELTEVQVQVAADVAWVICTENITSRVGENEQNSQVVSTNLFERIGDEWKIIHHHGSPLME' A
#
# COMPACT_ATOMS: atom_id res chain seq x y z
N ASP A 1 -3.44 -13.87 -7.25
CA ASP A 1 -3.64 -14.82 -6.14
C ASP A 1 -3.26 -14.31 -4.74
N SER A 2 -2.17 -13.56 -4.52
CA SER A 2 -1.83 -13.07 -3.16
C SER A 2 -2.85 -12.08 -2.56
N TRP A 3 -3.35 -11.11 -3.35
CA TRP A 3 -4.34 -10.13 -2.87
C TRP A 3 -5.68 -10.74 -2.47
N VAL A 4 -6.13 -11.76 -3.20
CA VAL A 4 -7.38 -12.49 -2.89
C VAL A 4 -7.27 -13.15 -1.51
N VAL A 5 -6.11 -13.73 -1.19
CA VAL A 5 -5.85 -14.32 0.13
C VAL A 5 -5.83 -13.26 1.22
N ILE A 6 -5.21 -12.10 1.00
CA ILE A 6 -5.19 -10.98 1.97
C ILE A 6 -6.62 -10.50 2.26
N PHE A 7 -7.43 -10.29 1.22
CA PHE A 7 -8.81 -9.82 1.38
C PHE A 7 -9.73 -10.86 2.01
N ASN A 8 -9.54 -12.15 1.72
CA ASN A 8 -10.36 -13.20 2.30
C ASN A 8 -10.03 -13.50 3.77
N ASN A 9 -8.82 -13.19 4.24
CA ASN A 9 -8.36 -13.53 5.59
C ASN A 9 -8.22 -12.33 6.53
N THR A 10 -8.50 -11.10 6.07
CA THR A 10 -8.46 -9.92 6.92
C THR A 10 -9.87 -9.42 7.22
N PHE A 11 -10.26 -9.45 8.51
CA PHE A 11 -11.60 -9.00 8.93
C PHE A 11 -11.76 -7.48 8.77
N SER A 12 -10.74 -6.72 9.16
CA SER A 12 -10.65 -5.28 8.89
C SER A 12 -9.19 -4.83 8.84
N MET A 13 -8.87 -3.95 7.89
CA MET A 13 -7.56 -3.32 7.74
C MET A 13 -7.74 -1.82 7.52
N LYS A 14 -7.11 -1.00 8.35
CA LYS A 14 -7.03 0.46 8.20
C LYS A 14 -5.60 0.82 7.84
N PHE A 15 -5.44 1.65 6.81
CA PHE A 15 -4.18 2.25 6.44
C PHE A 15 -4.22 3.74 6.79
N GLU A 16 -3.20 4.21 7.49
CA GLU A 16 -2.94 5.63 7.69
C GLU A 16 -1.62 5.98 7.02
N LEU A 17 -1.70 6.71 5.91
CA LEU A 17 -0.56 7.06 5.09
C LEU A 17 0.14 8.29 5.66
N THR A 18 1.46 8.20 5.81
CA THR A 18 2.33 9.28 6.25
C THR A 18 3.51 9.41 5.29
N GLU A 19 4.22 10.54 5.35
CA GLU A 19 5.42 10.79 4.53
C GLU A 19 5.21 10.57 3.03
N VAL A 20 4.02 10.93 2.53
CA VAL A 20 3.63 10.70 1.13
C VAL A 20 4.45 11.62 0.21
N GLN A 21 5.19 11.02 -0.71
CA GLN A 21 5.92 11.69 -1.76
C GLN A 21 5.42 11.20 -3.11
N VAL A 22 5.03 12.13 -3.98
CA VAL A 22 4.49 11.83 -5.31
C VAL A 22 5.39 12.45 -6.36
N GLN A 23 5.71 11.68 -7.40
CA GLN A 23 6.40 12.16 -8.58
C GLN A 23 5.70 11.66 -9.84
N VAL A 24 5.61 12.52 -10.85
CA VAL A 24 4.99 12.22 -12.14
C VAL A 24 5.99 12.55 -13.25
N ALA A 25 6.27 11.57 -14.09
CA ALA A 25 7.12 11.67 -15.26
C ALA A 25 6.38 11.13 -16.48
N ALA A 26 5.76 12.04 -17.24
CA ALA A 26 4.90 11.74 -18.38
C ALA A 26 3.77 10.76 -18.02
N ASP A 27 3.84 9.53 -18.52
CA ASP A 27 2.83 8.49 -18.34
C ASP A 27 3.19 7.51 -17.22
N VAL A 28 4.24 7.80 -16.44
CA VAL A 28 4.63 7.02 -15.27
C VAL A 28 4.62 7.92 -14.03
N ALA A 29 4.13 7.39 -12.92
CA ALA A 29 4.20 8.06 -11.62
C ALA A 29 4.69 7.08 -10.56
N TRP A 30 5.30 7.60 -9.50
CA TRP A 30 5.61 6.81 -8.31
C TRP A 30 5.21 7.55 -7.05
N VAL A 31 4.68 6.78 -6.11
CA VAL A 31 4.31 7.23 -4.78
C VAL A 31 5.11 6.44 -3.76
N ILE A 32 5.92 7.15 -2.97
CA ILE A 32 6.59 6.59 -1.80
C ILE A 32 5.80 7.04 -0.58
N CYS A 33 5.49 6.12 0.33
CA CYS A 33 4.82 6.46 1.58
C CYS A 33 5.14 5.46 2.69
N THR A 34 4.86 5.87 3.92
CA THR A 34 4.80 5.00 5.08
C THR A 34 3.34 4.64 5.35
N GLU A 35 3.03 3.36 5.27
CA GLU A 35 1.75 2.75 5.55
C GLU A 35 1.72 2.31 7.02
N ASN A 36 0.99 3.03 7.86
CA ASN A 36 0.68 2.60 9.22
C ASN A 36 -0.57 1.73 9.17
N ILE A 37 -0.40 0.43 9.35
CA ILE A 37 -1.46 -0.56 9.15
C ILE A 37 -1.96 -1.02 10.52
N THR A 38 -3.25 -0.78 10.76
CA THR A 38 -3.98 -1.38 11.88
C THR A 38 -4.86 -2.49 11.33
N SER A 39 -4.62 -3.72 11.76
CA SER A 39 -5.38 -4.89 11.33
C SER A 39 -6.03 -5.60 12.51
N ARG A 40 -7.21 -6.20 12.29
CA ARG A 40 -7.91 -6.99 13.31
C ARG A 40 -8.05 -8.43 12.83
N VAL A 41 -7.55 -9.36 13.63
CA VAL A 41 -7.67 -10.81 13.40
C VAL A 41 -8.36 -11.41 14.63
N GLY A 42 -9.66 -11.69 14.51
CA GLY A 42 -10.50 -12.06 15.66
C GLY A 42 -10.70 -10.87 16.62
N GLU A 43 -10.44 -11.08 17.92
CA GLU A 43 -10.53 -9.99 18.91
C GLU A 43 -9.25 -9.15 19.04
N ASN A 44 -8.13 -9.62 18.48
CA ASN A 44 -6.82 -8.97 18.62
C ASN A 44 -6.58 -7.90 17.56
N GLU A 45 -6.08 -6.75 18.00
CA GLU A 45 -5.57 -5.68 17.13
C GLU A 45 -4.06 -5.82 16.96
N GLN A 46 -3.57 -5.63 15.73
CA GLN A 46 -2.15 -5.64 15.40
C GLN A 46 -1.82 -4.36 14.62
N ASN A 47 -0.72 -3.71 15.02
CA ASN A 47 -0.18 -2.55 14.33
C ASN A 47 1.15 -2.92 13.66
N SER A 48 1.33 -2.48 12.42
CA SER A 48 2.58 -2.62 11.68
C SER A 48 2.86 -1.37 10.85
N GLN A 49 4.13 -1.18 10.50
CA GLN A 49 4.55 -0.12 9.59
C GLN A 49 5.27 -0.72 8.40
N VAL A 50 4.93 -0.21 7.21
CA VAL A 50 5.53 -0.60 5.94
C VAL A 50 5.93 0.66 5.19
N VAL A 51 7.16 0.71 4.68
CA VAL A 51 7.50 1.71 3.65
C VAL A 51 7.22 1.09 2.31
N SER A 52 6.45 1.79 1.46
CA SER A 52 6.09 1.29 0.14
C SER A 52 6.50 2.20 -0.99
N THR A 53 6.82 1.58 -2.13
CA THR A 53 6.96 2.22 -3.43
C THR A 53 5.87 1.69 -4.35
N ASN A 54 5.01 2.60 -4.82
CA ASN A 54 3.87 2.30 -5.68
C ASN A 54 4.11 2.95 -7.05
N LEU A 55 4.26 2.15 -8.10
CA LEU A 55 4.38 2.65 -9.47
C LEU A 55 3.03 2.61 -10.17
N PHE A 56 2.74 3.68 -10.90
CA PHE A 56 1.54 3.82 -11.71
C PHE A 56 1.90 4.11 -13.16
N GLU A 57 1.13 3.56 -14.08
CA GLU A 57 1.15 3.89 -15.51
C GLU A 57 -0.18 4.55 -15.88
N ARG A 58 -0.14 5.60 -16.70
CA ARG A 58 -1.33 6.26 -17.22
C ARG A 58 -1.84 5.50 -18.44
N ILE A 59 -3.02 4.90 -18.34
CA ILE A 59 -3.71 4.21 -19.43
C ILE A 59 -4.98 5.00 -19.75
N GLY A 60 -4.96 5.72 -20.87
CA GLY A 60 -6.00 6.71 -21.17
C GLY A 60 -5.96 7.87 -20.17
N ASP A 61 -7.09 8.12 -19.52
CA ASP A 61 -7.24 9.16 -18.49
C ASP A 61 -7.14 8.62 -17.05
N GLU A 62 -6.74 7.36 -16.88
CA GLU A 62 -6.69 6.69 -15.58
C GLU A 62 -5.26 6.26 -15.21
N TRP A 63 -4.90 6.46 -13.94
CA TRP A 63 -3.69 5.90 -13.36
C TRP A 63 -3.95 4.48 -12.85
N LYS A 64 -3.18 3.52 -13.32
CA LYS A 64 -3.26 2.12 -12.91
C LYS A 64 -2.00 1.74 -12.16
N ILE A 65 -2.15 1.02 -11.04
CA ILE A 65 -0.99 0.48 -10.33
C ILE A 65 -0.36 -0.63 -11.18
N ILE A 66 0.92 -0.49 -11.47
CA ILE A 66 1.70 -1.49 -12.23
C ILE A 66 2.73 -2.20 -11.35
N HIS A 67 3.06 -1.62 -10.18
CA HIS A 67 3.94 -2.23 -9.20
C HIS A 67 3.62 -1.71 -7.79
N HIS A 68 3.66 -2.61 -6.82
CA HIS A 68 3.62 -2.29 -5.40
C HIS A 68 4.71 -3.12 -4.73
N HIS A 69 5.61 -2.44 -4.01
CA HIS A 69 6.59 -3.07 -3.15
C HIS A 69 6.54 -2.39 -1.79
N GLY A 70 6.12 -3.14 -0.77
CA GLY A 70 6.20 -2.74 0.62
C GLY A 70 7.24 -3.56 1.36
N SER A 71 8.07 -2.91 2.18
CA SER A 71 8.96 -3.58 3.13
C SER A 71 8.61 -3.18 4.56
N PRO A 72 8.52 -4.13 5.51
CA PRO A 72 8.28 -3.80 6.91
C PRO A 72 9.40 -2.94 7.47
N LEU A 73 9.05 -1.90 8.22
CA LEU A 73 10.01 -1.22 9.09
C LEU A 73 10.25 -2.11 10.30
N MET A 74 11.48 -2.62 10.42
CA MET A 74 11.93 -3.30 11.63
C MET A 74 12.63 -2.24 12.50
N GLU A 75 12.17 -2.09 13.74
CA GLU A 75 12.97 -1.43 14.79
C GLU A 75 14.17 -2.28 15.21
#